data_AF-A0A9E1N6Z0-F1
#
_entry.id   AF-A0A9E1N6Z0-F1
#
_cell.length_a   1.000
_cell.length_b   1.000
_cell.length_c   1.000
_cell.angle_alpha   90.00
_cell.angle_beta   90.00
_cell.angle_gamma   90.00
#
_symmetry.space_group_name_H-M   'P 1'
#
loop_
_entity.id
_entity.type
_entity.pdbx_description
1 polymer ?
#
loop_
_entity_poly.entity_id
_entity_poly.type
_entity_poly.pdbx_seq_one_letter_code
_entity_poly.pdbx_strand_id
1 'polypeptide(L)'
;MEAKSLIQIISEEEFLKIVQEPSRLFLNVSALLCEKIKAKKEISRKYYSTLIQETEYLESVLDEHGARENKTWSFFSEYVACIRNLSIAAFYIKHILDRYPYYNLGESEENAQAFHDSAYQALEFLNASILGLRTEVVKSGELNGLEIHEGSLALDEFSEIESNKRLPRTILEDEVKEEEERIIDLCQKYRKVAKMVKEIGFKRNDDLEVFRHVIPSKLDEKLVRMFKELVHSVQSEYDTYVKNTRLEQTREDLKYMRGYISMPLHLLEVVLWLCHFYERHEDDIRHGECRQQISKVVNKEILLGQIFNFGFHYSMFYLQEGDKLVKEILLKFVENVRAEVLIPQPLGFHARPSTFISLIARHHEGELFMIIDEEKFNAKSVMSLLQAGGLLADKGYKKVILEGSKQAINDVKLLAQNNYCEEGEFPRQLSYLRPQ
;
A
#
# COMPACT_ATOMS: atom_id res chain seq x y z
N MET A 1 -27.29 -3.94 -28.41
CA MET A 1 -26.52 -4.75 -29.37
C MET A 1 -26.95 -6.19 -29.18
N GLU A 2 -27.52 -6.83 -30.20
CA GLU A 2 -27.77 -8.27 -30.17
C GLU A 2 -26.43 -9.01 -30.14
N ALA A 3 -26.28 -9.95 -29.21
CA ALA A 3 -25.08 -10.78 -29.13
C ALA A 3 -25.01 -11.65 -30.40
N LYS A 4 -23.99 -11.43 -31.25
CA LYS A 4 -23.71 -12.32 -32.38
C LYS A 4 -23.28 -13.68 -31.81
N SER A 5 -24.13 -14.68 -32.01
CA SER A 5 -24.17 -15.96 -31.28
C SER A 5 -23.11 -17.00 -31.70
N LEU A 6 -22.12 -16.66 -32.52
CA LEU A 6 -21.06 -17.60 -32.93
C LEU A 6 -19.71 -16.87 -33.01
N ILE A 7 -18.71 -17.40 -32.29
CA ILE A 7 -17.30 -16.98 -32.43
C ILE A 7 -16.84 -17.40 -33.83
N GLN A 8 -16.53 -16.43 -34.68
CA GLN A 8 -15.99 -16.68 -36.01
C GLN A 8 -14.49 -16.91 -35.89
N ILE A 9 -14.00 -18.07 -36.33
CA ILE A 9 -12.56 -18.33 -36.46
C ILE A 9 -12.07 -17.58 -37.70
N ILE A 10 -11.12 -16.66 -37.50
CA ILE A 10 -10.47 -15.90 -38.57
C ILE A 10 -9.06 -16.43 -38.83
N SER A 11 -8.54 -16.20 -40.03
CA SER A 11 -7.15 -16.51 -40.38
C SER A 11 -6.15 -15.52 -39.77
N GLU A 12 -4.88 -15.90 -39.71
CA GLU A 12 -3.79 -15.02 -39.26
C GLU A 12 -3.63 -13.79 -40.16
N GLU A 13 -3.89 -13.93 -41.46
CA GLU A 13 -3.87 -12.82 -42.43
C GLU A 13 -5.03 -11.82 -42.21
N GLU A 14 -6.21 -12.31 -41.82
CA GLU A 14 -7.33 -11.45 -41.44
C GLU A 14 -7.06 -10.75 -40.12
N PHE A 15 -6.48 -11.46 -39.15
CA PHE A 15 -6.10 -10.88 -37.86
C PHE A 15 -5.01 -9.80 -38.00
N LEU A 16 -4.02 -10.02 -38.87
CA LEU A 16 -2.97 -9.06 -39.16
C LEU A 16 -3.55 -7.69 -39.57
N LYS A 17 -4.58 -7.68 -40.42
CA LYS A 17 -5.28 -6.44 -40.83
C LYS A 17 -5.99 -5.74 -39.68
N ILE A 18 -6.44 -6.50 -38.68
CA ILE A 18 -7.12 -5.96 -37.49
C ILE A 18 -6.11 -5.34 -36.53
N VAL A 19 -4.98 -6.00 -36.27
CA VAL A 19 -3.99 -5.56 -35.28
C VAL A 19 -3.05 -4.47 -35.80
N GLN A 20 -2.94 -4.28 -37.12
CA GLN A 20 -2.09 -3.27 -37.75
C GLN A 20 -2.33 -1.86 -37.21
N GLU A 21 -3.57 -1.37 -37.26
CA GLU A 21 -3.91 -0.01 -36.79
C GLU A 21 -3.74 0.14 -35.25
N PRO A 22 -4.28 -0.76 -34.40
CA PRO A 22 -4.06 -0.70 -32.95
C PRO A 22 -2.60 -0.70 -32.51
N SER A 23 -1.71 -1.35 -33.27
CA SER A 23 -0.29 -1.41 -32.92
C SER A 23 0.47 -0.09 -33.16
N ARG A 24 -0.05 0.78 -34.04
CA ARG A 24 0.71 1.91 -34.60
C ARG A 24 1.14 2.92 -33.53
N LEU A 25 0.22 3.33 -32.67
CA LEU A 25 0.50 4.35 -31.67
C LEU A 25 1.42 3.81 -30.57
N PHE A 26 1.21 2.57 -30.13
CA PHE A 26 2.16 1.86 -29.26
C PHE A 26 3.57 1.80 -29.85
N LEU A 27 3.72 1.43 -31.14
CA LEU A 27 5.04 1.35 -31.79
C LEU A 27 5.73 2.71 -31.87
N ASN A 28 4.98 3.77 -32.17
CA ASN A 28 5.52 5.14 -32.20
C ASN A 28 5.93 5.63 -30.81
N VAL A 29 5.07 5.45 -29.80
CA VAL A 29 5.36 5.83 -28.41
C VAL A 29 6.51 4.99 -27.87
N SER A 30 6.63 3.71 -28.19
CA SER A 30 7.78 2.92 -27.75
C SER A 30 9.07 3.34 -28.47
N ALA A 31 9.02 3.74 -29.75
CA ALA A 31 10.18 4.24 -30.50
C ALA A 31 10.73 5.55 -29.92
N LEU A 32 9.84 6.50 -29.62
CA LEU A 32 10.20 7.77 -28.99
C LEU A 32 10.86 7.56 -27.61
N LEU A 33 10.55 6.46 -26.93
CA LEU A 33 11.12 6.13 -25.61
C LEU A 33 12.58 5.75 -25.78
N CYS A 34 12.86 4.91 -26.79
CA CYS A 34 14.22 4.57 -27.19
C CYS A 34 15.04 5.84 -27.48
N GLU A 35 14.48 6.78 -28.24
CA GLU A 35 15.18 8.02 -28.58
C GLU A 35 15.48 8.87 -27.35
N LYS A 36 14.49 9.06 -26.46
CA LYS A 36 14.68 9.81 -25.22
C LYS A 36 15.72 9.17 -24.30
N ILE A 37 15.67 7.86 -24.11
CA ILE A 37 16.65 7.14 -23.28
C ILE A 37 18.06 7.23 -23.89
N LYS A 38 18.20 7.02 -25.21
CA LYS A 38 19.48 7.20 -25.91
C LYS A 38 20.04 8.61 -25.77
N ALA A 39 19.16 9.61 -25.82
CA ALA A 39 19.50 11.01 -25.63
C ALA A 39 19.71 11.40 -24.16
N LYS A 40 19.62 10.45 -23.20
CA LYS A 40 19.68 10.68 -21.76
C LYS A 40 18.70 11.76 -21.28
N LYS A 41 17.56 11.85 -21.95
CA LYS A 41 16.47 12.75 -21.55
C LYS A 41 15.61 12.08 -20.50
N GLU A 42 15.11 12.88 -19.57
CA GLU A 42 14.21 12.40 -18.54
C GLU A 42 12.87 11.92 -19.14
N ILE A 43 12.35 10.84 -18.56
CA ILE A 43 11.07 10.25 -18.95
C ILE A 43 9.99 10.74 -17.98
N SER A 44 9.03 11.49 -18.49
CA SER A 44 7.97 12.09 -17.69
C SER A 44 6.89 11.07 -17.30
N ARG A 45 6.10 11.34 -16.26
CA ARG A 45 4.91 10.53 -15.93
C ARG A 45 3.93 10.39 -17.09
N LYS A 46 3.73 11.48 -17.85
CA LYS A 46 2.84 11.48 -19.02
C LYS A 46 3.27 10.42 -20.03
N TYR A 47 4.58 10.25 -20.19
CA TYR A 47 5.16 9.24 -21.05
C TYR A 47 4.72 7.82 -20.66
N TYR A 48 4.99 7.43 -19.41
CA TYR A 48 4.60 6.10 -18.93
C TYR A 48 3.08 5.92 -18.98
N SER A 49 2.30 6.95 -18.63
CA SER A 49 0.84 6.91 -18.72
C SER A 49 0.35 6.62 -20.15
N THR A 50 0.93 7.26 -21.16
CA THR A 50 0.58 6.98 -22.56
C THR A 50 1.00 5.58 -22.95
N LEU A 51 2.22 5.15 -22.60
CA LEU A 51 2.67 3.78 -22.91
C LEU A 51 1.76 2.72 -22.28
N ILE A 52 1.28 2.93 -21.04
CA ILE A 52 0.32 2.06 -20.37
C ILE A 52 -1.00 2.02 -21.15
N GLN A 53 -1.56 3.16 -21.54
CA GLN A 53 -2.82 3.24 -22.29
C GLN A 53 -2.73 2.51 -23.64
N GLU A 54 -1.65 2.75 -24.39
CA GLU A 54 -1.47 2.14 -25.71
C GLU A 54 -1.23 0.63 -25.62
N THR A 55 -0.48 0.17 -24.61
CA THR A 55 -0.30 -1.27 -24.38
C THR A 55 -1.55 -1.95 -23.87
N GLU A 56 -2.36 -1.30 -23.03
CA GLU A 56 -3.65 -1.82 -22.54
C GLU A 56 -4.66 -1.95 -23.68
N TYR A 57 -4.75 -0.94 -24.54
CA TYR A 57 -5.59 -0.99 -25.73
C TYR A 57 -5.17 -2.10 -26.68
N LEU A 58 -3.88 -2.20 -27.00
CA LEU A 58 -3.34 -3.24 -27.87
C LEU A 58 -3.53 -4.64 -27.28
N GLU A 59 -3.26 -4.82 -25.99
CA GLU A 59 -3.48 -6.10 -25.29
C GLU A 59 -4.95 -6.52 -25.33
N SER A 60 -5.89 -5.57 -25.17
CA SER A 60 -7.33 -5.86 -25.26
C SER A 60 -7.70 -6.39 -26.64
N VAL A 61 -7.21 -5.76 -27.73
CA VAL A 61 -7.44 -6.25 -29.10
C VAL A 61 -6.84 -7.63 -29.30
N LEU A 62 -5.62 -7.88 -28.79
CA LEU A 62 -4.95 -9.18 -28.88
C LEU A 62 -5.74 -10.27 -28.15
N ASP A 63 -6.19 -10.00 -26.91
CA ASP A 63 -6.94 -10.95 -26.09
C ASP A 63 -8.33 -11.24 -26.66
N GLU A 64 -9.05 -10.23 -27.17
CA GLU A 64 -10.36 -10.39 -27.82
C GLU A 64 -10.32 -11.32 -29.04
N HIS A 65 -9.16 -11.43 -29.69
CA HIS A 65 -8.96 -12.27 -30.88
C HIS A 65 -8.18 -13.56 -30.58
N GLY A 66 -7.96 -13.89 -29.29
CA GLY A 66 -7.28 -15.12 -28.89
C GLY A 66 -5.80 -15.19 -29.30
N ALA A 67 -5.14 -14.04 -29.45
CA ALA A 67 -3.75 -13.97 -29.94
C ALA A 67 -2.75 -14.74 -29.05
N ARG A 68 -3.00 -14.80 -27.73
CA ARG A 68 -2.21 -15.60 -26.78
C ARG A 68 -2.32 -17.11 -26.98
N GLU A 69 -3.42 -17.58 -27.58
CA GLU A 69 -3.67 -18.99 -27.87
C GLU A 69 -3.14 -19.38 -29.27
N ASN A 70 -2.77 -18.39 -30.09
CA ASN A 70 -2.20 -18.57 -31.40
C ASN A 70 -0.67 -18.62 -31.35
N LYS A 71 -0.04 -19.62 -31.98
CA LYS A 71 1.43 -19.80 -31.94
C LYS A 71 2.19 -18.62 -32.54
N THR A 72 1.71 -18.07 -33.65
CA THR A 72 2.33 -16.93 -34.35
C THR A 72 2.27 -15.67 -33.49
N TRP A 73 1.14 -15.39 -32.84
CA TRP A 73 0.92 -14.13 -32.11
C TRP A 73 1.21 -14.19 -30.61
N SER A 74 1.35 -15.38 -30.03
CA SER A 74 1.56 -15.56 -28.58
C SER A 74 2.74 -14.77 -28.02
N PHE A 75 3.89 -14.77 -28.70
CA PHE A 75 5.07 -14.01 -28.27
C PHE A 75 4.82 -12.50 -28.28
N PHE A 76 4.26 -11.98 -29.39
CA PHE A 76 3.93 -10.56 -29.53
C PHE A 76 3.00 -10.12 -28.39
N SER A 77 1.95 -10.89 -28.11
CA SER A 77 1.00 -10.60 -27.03
C SER A 77 1.63 -10.62 -25.63
N GLU A 78 2.50 -11.58 -25.35
CA GLU A 78 3.18 -11.68 -24.06
C GLU A 78 4.15 -10.50 -23.85
N TYR A 79 4.89 -10.10 -24.87
CA TYR A 79 5.80 -8.96 -24.77
C TYR A 79 5.07 -7.63 -24.56
N VAL A 80 3.93 -7.41 -25.25
CA VAL A 80 3.09 -6.22 -25.03
C VAL A 80 2.61 -6.15 -23.57
N ALA A 81 2.14 -7.27 -23.02
CA ALA A 81 1.70 -7.35 -21.64
C ALA A 81 2.85 -7.11 -20.64
N CYS A 82 4.04 -7.64 -20.93
CA CYS A 82 5.24 -7.38 -20.15
C CYS A 82 5.60 -5.88 -20.11
N ILE A 83 5.58 -5.21 -21.26
CA ILE A 83 5.84 -3.77 -21.35
C ILE A 83 4.82 -2.98 -20.54
N ARG A 84 3.53 -3.34 -20.61
CA ARG A 84 2.49 -2.70 -19.80
C ARG A 84 2.81 -2.78 -18.31
N ASN A 85 3.04 -4.00 -17.81
CA ASN A 85 3.30 -4.23 -16.38
C ASN A 85 4.51 -3.43 -15.86
N LEU A 86 5.64 -3.45 -16.59
CA LEU A 86 6.83 -2.70 -16.20
C LEU A 86 6.63 -1.19 -16.32
N SER A 87 5.84 -0.73 -17.31
CA SER A 87 5.50 0.69 -17.47
C SER A 87 4.66 1.21 -16.31
N ILE A 88 3.75 0.40 -15.77
CA ILE A 88 2.97 0.76 -14.57
C ILE A 88 3.87 0.92 -13.35
N ALA A 89 4.81 -0.02 -13.13
CA ALA A 89 5.79 0.11 -12.06
C ALA A 89 6.64 1.39 -12.22
N ALA A 90 7.15 1.65 -13.42
CA ALA A 90 7.96 2.84 -13.71
C ALA A 90 7.17 4.14 -13.52
N PHE A 91 5.89 4.16 -13.90
CA PHE A 91 4.99 5.28 -13.64
C PHE A 91 4.91 5.61 -12.15
N TYR A 92 4.71 4.61 -11.28
CA TYR A 92 4.61 4.85 -9.84
C TYR A 92 5.93 5.33 -9.23
N ILE A 93 7.08 4.82 -9.68
CA ILE A 93 8.38 5.32 -9.20
C ILE A 93 8.58 6.78 -9.63
N LYS A 94 8.31 7.13 -10.89
CA LYS A 94 8.39 8.51 -11.36
C LYS A 94 7.37 9.40 -10.66
N HIS A 95 6.18 8.87 -10.34
CA HIS A 95 5.19 9.58 -9.52
C HIS A 95 5.70 9.91 -8.13
N ILE A 96 6.35 8.95 -7.47
CA ILE A 96 6.97 9.17 -6.17
C ILE A 96 8.04 10.25 -6.28
N LEU A 97 8.98 10.14 -7.23
CA LEU A 97 10.06 11.12 -7.40
C LEU A 97 9.52 12.55 -7.64
N ASP A 98 8.52 12.71 -8.52
CA ASP A 98 7.90 14.01 -8.79
C ASP A 98 7.16 14.58 -7.57
N ARG A 99 6.62 13.71 -6.71
CA ARG A 99 5.81 14.10 -5.54
C ARG A 99 6.61 14.16 -4.25
N TYR A 100 7.82 13.62 -4.24
CA TYR A 100 8.63 13.42 -3.04
C TYR A 100 8.79 14.69 -2.20
N PRO A 101 9.12 15.87 -2.78
CA PRO A 101 9.24 17.11 -2.02
C PRO A 101 7.93 17.56 -1.35
N TYR A 102 6.78 17.08 -1.83
CA TYR A 102 5.46 17.45 -1.32
C TYR A 102 4.88 16.44 -0.33
N TYR A 103 5.56 15.30 -0.10
CA TYR A 103 5.17 14.37 0.95
C TYR A 103 5.58 14.84 2.35
N ASN A 104 6.48 15.84 2.46
CA ASN A 104 6.94 16.40 3.73
C ASN A 104 7.42 15.30 4.69
N LEU A 105 8.23 14.37 4.16
CA LEU A 105 8.80 13.26 4.91
C LEU A 105 9.92 13.79 5.83
N GLY A 106 9.99 13.29 7.05
CA GLY A 106 10.86 13.80 8.13
C GLY A 106 12.21 13.08 8.24
N GLU A 107 12.70 12.52 7.14
CA GLU A 107 13.92 11.71 7.12
C GLU A 107 15.20 12.56 6.98
N SER A 108 16.33 11.98 7.39
CA SER A 108 17.64 12.60 7.20
C SER A 108 18.00 12.70 5.71
N GLU A 109 18.81 13.69 5.34
CA GLU A 109 19.33 13.86 3.97
C GLU A 109 20.00 12.59 3.41
N GLU A 110 20.71 11.83 4.25
CA GLU A 110 21.34 10.57 3.85
C GLU A 110 20.31 9.52 3.40
N ASN A 111 19.26 9.28 4.20
CA ASN A 111 18.17 8.37 3.85
C ASN A 111 17.40 8.84 2.61
N ALA A 112 17.16 10.15 2.49
CA ALA A 112 16.53 10.73 1.32
C ALA A 112 17.37 10.48 0.06
N GLN A 113 18.68 10.73 0.12
CA GLN A 113 19.59 10.48 -1.01
C GLN A 113 19.63 9.00 -1.37
N ALA A 114 19.76 8.11 -0.38
CA ALA A 114 19.76 6.66 -0.59
C ALA A 114 18.46 6.18 -1.26
N PHE A 115 17.31 6.74 -0.85
CA PHE A 115 16.03 6.47 -1.50
C PHE A 115 16.02 6.91 -2.97
N HIS A 116 16.45 8.14 -3.27
CA HIS A 116 16.49 8.65 -4.64
C HIS A 116 17.42 7.82 -5.53
N ASP A 117 18.62 7.49 -5.06
CA ASP A 117 19.58 6.67 -5.80
C ASP A 117 18.97 5.30 -6.13
N SER A 118 18.33 4.66 -5.14
CA SER A 118 17.66 3.38 -5.33
C SER A 118 16.45 3.49 -6.27
N ALA A 119 15.70 4.59 -6.24
CA ALA A 119 14.57 4.83 -7.13
C ALA A 119 15.00 5.07 -8.58
N TYR A 120 16.08 5.84 -8.80
CA TYR A 120 16.64 6.05 -10.14
C TYR A 120 17.25 4.77 -10.71
N GLN A 121 17.93 3.96 -9.89
CA GLN A 121 18.42 2.63 -10.29
C GLN A 121 17.27 1.70 -10.69
N ALA A 122 16.17 1.69 -9.92
CA ALA A 122 14.98 0.92 -10.26
C ALA A 122 14.36 1.40 -11.59
N LEU A 123 14.26 2.71 -11.81
CA LEU A 123 13.79 3.27 -13.09
C LEU A 123 14.71 2.92 -14.26
N GLU A 124 16.03 2.97 -14.07
CA GLU A 124 16.99 2.60 -15.11
C GLU A 124 16.82 1.13 -15.51
N PHE A 125 16.69 0.24 -14.53
CA PHE A 125 16.41 -1.17 -14.76
C PHE A 125 15.09 -1.40 -15.52
N LEU A 126 14.00 -0.74 -15.10
CA LEU A 126 12.70 -0.88 -15.77
C LEU A 126 12.74 -0.35 -17.20
N ASN A 127 13.38 0.80 -17.42
CA ASN A 127 13.54 1.37 -18.74
C ASN A 127 14.38 0.47 -19.66
N ALA A 128 15.50 -0.06 -19.17
CA ALA A 128 16.31 -1.02 -19.93
C ALA A 128 15.51 -2.28 -20.30
N SER A 129 14.72 -2.80 -19.35
CA SER A 129 13.86 -3.97 -19.55
C SER A 129 12.75 -3.70 -20.58
N ILE A 130 12.08 -2.55 -20.50
CA ILE A 130 11.07 -2.11 -21.47
C ILE A 130 11.68 -1.98 -22.88
N LEU A 131 12.88 -1.42 -22.99
CA LEU A 131 13.59 -1.30 -24.28
C LEU A 131 13.95 -2.66 -24.88
N GLY A 132 14.45 -3.58 -24.06
CA GLY A 132 14.74 -4.94 -24.50
C GLY A 132 13.47 -5.66 -24.97
N LEU A 133 12.38 -5.55 -24.23
CA LEU A 133 11.10 -6.18 -24.59
C LEU A 133 10.55 -5.57 -25.88
N ARG A 134 10.67 -4.25 -26.05
CA ARG A 134 10.28 -3.57 -27.29
C ARG A 134 11.01 -4.16 -28.50
N THR A 135 12.32 -4.39 -28.39
CA THR A 135 13.08 -5.01 -29.49
C THR A 135 12.48 -6.35 -29.90
N GLU A 136 12.06 -7.18 -28.95
CA GLU A 136 11.41 -8.46 -29.24
C GLU A 136 9.96 -8.30 -29.74
N VAL A 137 9.19 -7.30 -29.28
CA VAL A 137 7.86 -6.97 -29.83
C VAL A 137 7.96 -6.59 -31.31
N VAL A 138 8.89 -5.69 -31.63
CA VAL A 138 9.11 -5.21 -33.01
C VAL A 138 9.47 -6.39 -33.91
N LYS A 139 10.45 -7.20 -33.49
CA LYS A 139 10.89 -8.38 -34.24
C LYS A 139 9.78 -9.41 -34.43
N SER A 140 9.01 -9.72 -33.39
CA SER A 140 7.88 -10.66 -33.51
C SER A 140 6.76 -10.10 -34.38
N GLY A 141 6.48 -8.79 -34.30
CA GLY A 141 5.54 -8.11 -35.19
C GLY A 141 5.95 -8.24 -36.66
N GLU A 142 7.20 -7.91 -37.00
CA GLU A 142 7.72 -8.02 -38.38
C GLU A 142 7.65 -9.47 -38.91
N LEU A 143 8.01 -10.45 -38.08
CA LEU A 143 7.91 -11.86 -38.44
C LEU A 143 6.46 -12.30 -38.73
N ASN A 144 5.49 -11.67 -38.05
CA ASN A 144 4.06 -11.90 -38.26
C ASN A 144 3.48 -11.07 -39.42
N GLY A 145 4.32 -10.29 -40.12
CA GLY A 145 3.91 -9.45 -41.24
C GLY A 145 3.40 -8.06 -40.86
N LEU A 146 3.55 -7.64 -39.60
CA LEU A 146 3.18 -6.30 -39.14
C LEU A 146 4.07 -5.25 -39.78
N GLU A 147 3.47 -4.26 -40.43
CA GLU A 147 4.22 -3.13 -40.98
C GLU A 147 4.58 -2.15 -39.87
N ILE A 148 5.88 -1.97 -39.60
CA ILE A 148 6.36 -1.06 -38.57
C ILE A 148 6.75 0.27 -39.21
N HIS A 149 5.87 1.25 -39.04
CA HIS A 149 6.10 2.63 -39.46
C HIS A 149 6.36 3.49 -38.22
N GLU A 150 7.62 3.72 -37.88
CA GLU A 150 8.01 4.62 -36.79
C GLU A 150 7.82 6.07 -37.25
N GLY A 151 6.67 6.65 -36.93
CA GLY A 151 6.38 8.05 -37.19
C GLY A 151 7.14 8.98 -36.24
N SER A 152 7.48 10.17 -36.72
CA SER A 152 8.01 11.26 -35.88
C SER A 152 6.89 11.84 -35.02
N LEU A 153 6.59 11.22 -33.86
CA LEU A 153 5.88 11.92 -32.79
C LEU A 153 6.78 13.04 -32.29
N ALA A 154 6.25 14.27 -32.25
CA ALA A 154 7.05 15.40 -31.83
C ALA A 154 7.37 15.28 -30.32
N LEU A 155 8.66 15.46 -29.97
CA LEU A 155 9.18 15.30 -28.60
C LEU A 155 8.49 16.21 -27.56
N ASP A 156 7.82 17.26 -28.01
CA ASP A 156 7.11 18.28 -27.24
C ASP A 156 5.68 17.88 -26.85
N GLU A 157 5.07 16.88 -27.50
CA GLU A 157 3.74 16.36 -27.15
C GLU A 157 3.69 15.80 -25.72
N PHE A 158 4.84 15.41 -25.16
CA PHE A 158 4.99 14.84 -23.82
C PHE A 158 5.58 15.83 -22.80
N SER A 159 5.40 17.15 -23.04
CA SER A 159 5.85 18.21 -22.13
C SER A 159 5.43 17.98 -20.68
N GLU A 160 6.33 18.35 -19.77
CA GLU A 160 6.12 18.22 -18.34
C GLU A 160 5.04 19.20 -17.87
N ILE A 161 4.03 18.70 -17.16
CA ILE A 161 3.11 19.57 -16.44
C ILE A 161 3.89 20.11 -15.24
N GLU A 162 4.22 21.40 -15.25
CA GLU A 162 4.82 22.09 -14.10
C GLU A 162 3.92 21.95 -12.86
N SER A 163 4.32 21.09 -11.91
CA SER A 163 3.53 20.83 -10.70
C SER A 163 3.72 21.87 -9.59
N ASN A 164 4.54 22.91 -9.82
CA ASN A 164 4.82 23.98 -8.86
C ASN A 164 3.81 25.14 -8.93
N LYS A 165 2.86 25.11 -9.87
CA LYS A 165 1.76 26.08 -9.96
C LYS A 165 0.53 25.54 -9.25
N ARG A 166 0.05 26.25 -8.23
CA ARG A 166 -1.19 25.92 -7.50
C ARG A 166 -2.19 27.05 -7.59
N LEU A 167 -3.46 26.70 -7.69
CA LEU A 167 -4.54 27.68 -7.52
C LEU A 167 -4.55 28.19 -6.08
N PRO A 168 -4.93 29.46 -5.84
CA PRO A 168 -5.21 29.95 -4.50
C PRO A 168 -6.27 29.08 -3.83
N ARG A 169 -6.12 28.85 -2.52
CA ARG A 169 -7.13 28.12 -1.76
C ARG A 169 -8.28 29.06 -1.39
N THR A 170 -9.40 28.91 -2.10
CA THR A 170 -10.61 29.73 -1.91
C THR A 170 -11.79 28.94 -1.35
N ILE A 171 -11.63 27.64 -1.11
CA ILE A 171 -12.65 26.78 -0.51
C ILE A 171 -12.70 26.96 1.01
N LEU A 172 -13.91 26.90 1.59
CA LEU A 172 -14.13 26.91 3.03
C LEU A 172 -13.67 25.59 3.66
N GLU A 173 -13.43 25.62 4.97
CA GLU A 173 -13.10 24.42 5.76
C GLU A 173 -14.34 23.54 5.92
N ASP A 174 -14.14 22.22 5.85
CA ASP A 174 -15.21 21.24 6.06
C ASP A 174 -15.43 21.01 7.56
N GLU A 175 -16.70 21.01 8.01
CA GLU A 175 -17.08 20.62 9.36
C GLU A 175 -17.39 19.12 9.40
N VAL A 176 -16.52 18.35 10.05
CA VAL A 176 -16.68 16.90 10.23
C VAL A 176 -17.10 16.61 11.68
N LYS A 177 -18.14 15.80 11.88
CA LYS A 177 -18.54 15.36 13.23
C LYS A 177 -17.52 14.38 13.80
N GLU A 178 -17.20 14.54 15.09
CA GLU A 178 -16.31 13.61 15.83
C GLU A 178 -14.92 13.49 15.20
N GLU A 179 -14.40 14.60 14.65
CA GLU A 179 -13.14 14.65 13.90
C GLU A 179 -11.95 14.04 14.67
N GLU A 180 -11.85 14.32 15.97
CA GLU A 180 -10.80 13.75 16.82
C GLU A 180 -10.89 12.22 16.95
N GLU A 181 -12.10 11.68 17.11
CA GLU A 181 -12.32 10.24 17.21
C GLU A 181 -11.99 9.54 15.89
N ARG A 182 -12.29 10.19 14.75
CA ARG A 182 -11.91 9.73 13.41
C ARG A 182 -10.40 9.70 13.22
N ILE A 183 -9.68 10.73 13.68
CA ILE A 183 -8.22 10.78 13.62
C ILE A 183 -7.61 9.66 14.47
N ILE A 184 -8.18 9.37 15.64
CA ILE A 184 -7.68 8.31 16.52
C ILE A 184 -7.88 6.92 15.88
N ASP A 185 -9.06 6.63 15.33
CA ASP A 185 -9.33 5.39 14.59
C ASP A 185 -8.39 5.24 13.38
N LEU A 186 -8.20 6.32 12.61
CA LEU A 186 -7.28 6.36 11.49
C LEU A 186 -5.83 6.04 11.91
N CYS A 187 -5.38 6.64 13.01
CA CYS A 187 -4.07 6.37 13.61
C CYS A 187 -3.95 4.89 14.00
N GLN A 188 -4.94 4.33 14.69
CA GLN A 188 -4.94 2.92 15.08
C GLN A 188 -4.87 1.98 13.87
N LYS A 189 -5.63 2.27 12.80
CA LYS A 189 -5.58 1.52 11.54
C LYS A 189 -4.20 1.59 10.91
N TYR A 190 -3.61 2.78 10.77
CA TYR A 190 -2.25 2.94 10.23
C TYR A 190 -1.25 2.05 10.97
N ARG A 191 -1.26 2.12 12.31
CA ARG A 191 -0.34 1.36 13.16
C ARG A 191 -0.52 -0.15 13.03
N LYS A 192 -1.76 -0.61 12.89
CA LYS A 192 -2.05 -2.03 12.63
C LYS A 192 -1.38 -2.49 11.33
N VAL A 193 -1.49 -1.71 10.26
CA VAL A 193 -0.85 -2.04 8.96
C VAL A 193 0.67 -2.03 9.09
N ALA A 194 1.25 -0.98 9.71
CA ALA A 194 2.69 -0.88 9.93
C ALA A 194 3.23 -2.07 10.73
N LYS A 195 2.50 -2.54 11.75
CA LYS A 195 2.85 -3.73 12.53
C LYS A 195 2.80 -5.00 11.68
N MET A 196 1.73 -5.22 10.92
CA MET A 196 1.60 -6.42 10.07
C MET A 196 2.72 -6.50 9.03
N VAL A 197 3.08 -5.39 8.39
CA VAL A 197 4.19 -5.36 7.41
C VAL A 197 5.53 -5.67 8.08
N LYS A 198 5.76 -5.13 9.28
CA LYS A 198 6.98 -5.39 10.06
C LYS A 198 7.13 -6.87 10.44
N GLU A 199 6.03 -7.53 10.79
CA GLU A 199 6.01 -8.93 11.24
C GLU A 199 6.43 -9.92 10.16
N ILE A 200 6.39 -9.53 8.89
CA ILE A 200 6.93 -10.33 7.79
C ILE A 200 8.45 -10.50 7.91
N GLY A 201 9.14 -9.53 8.53
CA GLY A 201 10.51 -9.68 8.97
C GLY A 201 11.57 -9.70 7.86
N PHE A 202 11.26 -9.20 6.66
CA PHE A 202 12.26 -9.07 5.60
C PHE A 202 13.28 -7.98 5.90
N LYS A 203 14.55 -8.30 5.62
CA LYS A 203 15.66 -7.36 5.64
C LYS A 203 16.29 -7.33 4.25
N ARG A 204 16.93 -6.21 3.90
CA ARG A 204 17.72 -6.12 2.67
C ARG A 204 18.75 -7.23 2.64
N ASN A 205 18.98 -7.78 1.46
CA ASN A 205 20.01 -8.78 1.22
C ASN A 205 20.57 -8.57 -0.18
N ASP A 206 21.89 -8.48 -0.28
CA ASP A 206 22.59 -8.33 -1.56
C ASP A 206 22.79 -9.67 -2.27
N ASP A 207 22.60 -10.79 -1.57
CA ASP A 207 22.52 -12.13 -2.16
C ASP A 207 21.11 -12.37 -2.73
N LEU A 208 20.97 -12.05 -4.03
CA LEU A 208 19.71 -12.10 -4.77
C LEU A 208 19.18 -13.54 -4.94
N GLU A 209 20.03 -14.56 -4.79
CA GLU A 209 19.61 -15.97 -4.81
C GLU A 209 18.63 -16.28 -3.69
N VAL A 210 18.83 -15.65 -2.53
CA VAL A 210 18.00 -15.84 -1.34
C VAL A 210 16.55 -15.47 -1.64
N PHE A 211 16.31 -14.48 -2.51
CA PHE A 211 14.97 -14.03 -2.86
C PHE A 211 14.21 -14.99 -3.79
N ARG A 212 14.91 -15.86 -4.54
CA ARG A 212 14.23 -16.83 -5.43
C ARG A 212 13.31 -17.78 -4.67
N HIS A 213 13.63 -18.09 -3.41
CA HIS A 213 12.81 -18.93 -2.55
C HIS A 213 11.75 -18.15 -1.76
N VAL A 214 11.76 -16.81 -1.83
CA VAL A 214 10.86 -15.93 -1.07
C VAL A 214 9.58 -15.62 -1.84
N ILE A 215 9.66 -15.44 -3.16
CA ILE A 215 8.48 -15.36 -4.05
C ILE A 215 8.27 -16.72 -4.71
N PRO A 216 7.07 -17.32 -4.66
CA PRO A 216 5.82 -16.83 -4.06
C PRO A 216 5.61 -17.24 -2.58
N SER A 217 6.56 -17.92 -1.94
CA SER A 217 6.31 -18.65 -0.68
C SER A 217 6.02 -17.77 0.56
N LYS A 218 6.64 -16.58 0.64
CA LYS A 218 6.54 -15.67 1.79
C LYS A 218 6.10 -14.25 1.40
N LEU A 219 6.33 -13.85 0.15
CA LEU A 219 5.80 -12.63 -0.44
C LEU A 219 5.24 -13.00 -1.82
N ASP A 220 3.95 -12.80 -2.02
CA ASP A 220 3.27 -12.99 -3.30
C ASP A 220 2.41 -11.77 -3.65
N GLU A 221 1.92 -11.73 -4.88
CA GLU A 221 1.04 -10.68 -5.39
C GLU A 221 -0.18 -10.49 -4.48
N LYS A 222 -0.75 -11.59 -3.99
CA LYS A 222 -1.94 -11.58 -3.13
C LYS A 222 -1.68 -10.87 -1.80
N LEU A 223 -0.56 -11.16 -1.15
CA LEU A 223 -0.17 -10.57 0.12
C LEU A 223 0.16 -9.08 -0.05
N VAL A 224 0.89 -8.72 -1.11
CA VAL A 224 1.18 -7.32 -1.42
C VAL A 224 -0.10 -6.53 -1.70
N ARG A 225 -1.03 -7.11 -2.47
CA ARG A 225 -2.36 -6.54 -2.74
C ARG A 225 -3.13 -6.30 -1.45
N MET A 226 -3.13 -7.25 -0.51
CA MET A 226 -3.77 -7.07 0.80
C MET A 226 -3.17 -5.87 1.55
N PHE A 227 -1.85 -5.73 1.63
CA PHE A 227 -1.24 -4.57 2.30
C PHE A 227 -1.57 -3.25 1.61
N LYS A 228 -1.54 -3.24 0.28
CA LYS A 228 -1.90 -2.07 -0.51
C LYS A 228 -3.31 -1.60 -0.20
N GLU A 229 -4.30 -2.50 -0.20
CA GLU A 229 -5.68 -2.16 0.11
C GLU A 229 -5.85 -1.65 1.55
N LEU A 230 -5.09 -2.20 2.50
CA LEU A 230 -5.09 -1.72 3.88
C LEU A 230 -4.54 -0.29 3.98
N VAL A 231 -3.42 0.03 3.31
CA VAL A 231 -2.89 1.41 3.27
C VAL A 231 -3.83 2.34 2.50
N HIS A 232 -4.43 1.88 1.40
CA HIS A 232 -5.40 2.64 0.63
C HIS A 232 -6.66 2.96 1.45
N SER A 233 -7.13 2.04 2.29
CA SER A 233 -8.23 2.28 3.23
C SER A 233 -7.90 3.42 4.19
N VAL A 234 -6.70 3.43 4.76
CA VAL A 234 -6.22 4.52 5.61
C VAL A 234 -6.16 5.83 4.81
N GLN A 235 -5.65 5.81 3.59
CA GLN A 235 -5.61 6.99 2.73
C GLN A 235 -7.00 7.56 2.43
N SER A 236 -7.94 6.69 2.09
CA SER A 236 -9.32 7.04 1.73
C SER A 236 -10.03 7.67 2.92
N GLU A 237 -9.86 7.10 4.12
CA GLU A 237 -10.43 7.66 5.35
C GLU A 237 -9.80 9.00 5.72
N TYR A 238 -8.49 9.16 5.56
CA TYR A 238 -7.84 10.47 5.74
C TYR A 238 -8.45 11.49 4.78
N ASP A 239 -8.49 11.17 3.49
CA ASP A 239 -8.99 12.08 2.45
C ASP A 239 -10.48 12.44 2.64
N THR A 240 -11.24 11.59 3.33
CA THR A 240 -12.68 11.79 3.60
C THR A 240 -12.94 12.58 4.88
N TYR A 241 -12.20 12.31 5.96
CA TYR A 241 -12.54 12.79 7.31
C TYR A 241 -11.54 13.79 7.89
N VAL A 242 -10.34 13.91 7.33
CA VAL A 242 -9.25 14.75 7.88
C VAL A 242 -8.81 15.81 6.88
N LYS A 243 -8.79 15.50 5.59
CA LYS A 243 -8.37 16.46 4.58
C LYS A 243 -9.32 17.66 4.50
N ASN A 244 -8.75 18.85 4.35
CA ASN A 244 -9.45 20.14 4.25
C ASN A 244 -10.23 20.58 5.51
N THR A 245 -10.11 19.86 6.63
CA THR A 245 -10.74 20.25 7.89
C THR A 245 -9.92 21.28 8.66
N ARG A 246 -10.52 21.89 9.67
CA ARG A 246 -9.84 22.86 10.55
C ARG A 246 -8.69 22.22 11.36
N LEU A 247 -8.83 20.98 11.83
CA LEU A 247 -7.73 20.34 12.56
C LEU A 247 -6.52 20.10 11.65
N GLU A 248 -6.69 19.62 10.42
CA GLU A 248 -5.57 19.49 9.48
C GLU A 248 -4.88 20.83 9.23
N GLN A 249 -5.62 21.93 9.13
CA GLN A 249 -5.02 23.24 8.91
C GLN A 249 -4.22 23.77 10.07
N THR A 250 -4.71 23.55 11.28
CA THR A 250 -4.06 23.98 12.52
C THR A 250 -2.92 23.06 12.94
N ARG A 251 -2.88 21.82 12.45
CA ARG A 251 -1.90 20.80 12.83
C ARG A 251 -1.09 20.29 11.65
N GLU A 252 0.17 20.69 11.58
CA GLU A 252 1.09 20.25 10.52
C GLU A 252 1.39 18.75 10.56
N ASP A 253 1.35 18.11 11.74
CA ASP A 253 1.60 16.68 11.90
C ASP A 253 0.59 15.81 11.15
N LEU A 254 -0.68 16.24 11.02
CA LEU A 254 -1.68 15.58 10.18
C LEU A 254 -1.30 15.66 8.69
N LYS A 255 -0.82 16.83 8.22
CA LYS A 255 -0.33 16.98 6.84
C LYS A 255 0.85 16.06 6.55
N TYR A 256 1.76 15.87 7.51
CA TYR A 256 2.88 14.94 7.39
C TYR A 256 2.40 13.48 7.36
N MET A 257 1.40 13.13 8.18
CA MET A 257 0.78 11.80 8.19
C MET A 257 0.26 11.43 6.78
N ARG A 258 -0.32 12.39 6.04
CA ARG A 258 -0.75 12.15 4.65
C ARG A 258 0.38 11.69 3.74
N GLY A 259 1.58 12.26 3.89
CA GLY A 259 2.78 11.85 3.17
C GLY A 259 3.21 10.43 3.51
N TYR A 260 3.27 10.11 4.81
CA TYR A 260 3.57 8.75 5.30
C TYR A 260 2.50 7.69 4.98
N ILE A 261 1.31 8.09 4.55
CA ILE A 261 0.32 7.19 3.97
C ILE A 261 0.57 7.00 2.46
N SER A 262 0.75 8.09 1.72
CA SER A 262 0.91 8.03 0.26
C SER A 262 2.21 7.38 -0.19
N MET A 263 3.31 7.62 0.51
CA MET A 263 4.61 7.09 0.13
C MET A 263 4.61 5.55 0.08
N PRO A 264 4.25 4.82 1.16
CA PRO A 264 4.17 3.36 1.12
C PRO A 264 3.05 2.85 0.21
N LEU A 265 1.94 3.58 0.01
CA LEU A 265 0.90 3.18 -0.94
C LEU A 265 1.46 3.02 -2.36
N HIS A 266 2.16 4.04 -2.86
CA HIS A 266 2.71 4.00 -4.22
C HIS A 266 3.88 3.02 -4.33
N LEU A 267 4.69 2.85 -3.27
CA LEU A 267 5.72 1.81 -3.26
C LEU A 267 5.12 0.40 -3.30
N LEU A 268 4.03 0.15 -2.57
CA LEU A 268 3.30 -1.13 -2.63
C LEU A 268 2.66 -1.36 -4.01
N GLU A 269 2.23 -0.31 -4.73
CA GLU A 269 1.83 -0.45 -6.14
C GLU A 269 3.02 -0.93 -7.00
N VAL A 270 4.22 -0.35 -6.83
CA VAL A 270 5.43 -0.83 -7.54
C VAL A 270 5.69 -2.30 -7.23
N VAL A 271 5.71 -2.68 -5.95
CA VAL A 271 5.92 -4.07 -5.53
C VAL A 271 4.86 -5.00 -6.14
N LEU A 272 3.59 -4.58 -6.14
CA LEU A 272 2.49 -5.37 -6.68
C LEU A 272 2.71 -5.71 -8.15
N TRP A 273 3.03 -4.71 -8.98
CA TRP A 273 3.22 -4.91 -10.42
C TRP A 273 4.49 -5.71 -10.74
N LEU A 274 5.55 -5.55 -9.96
CA LEU A 274 6.77 -6.36 -10.12
C LEU A 274 6.57 -7.81 -9.66
N CYS A 275 5.85 -8.05 -8.56
CA CYS A 275 5.46 -9.40 -8.14
C CYS A 275 4.55 -10.05 -9.18
N HIS A 276 3.54 -9.33 -9.68
CA HIS A 276 2.66 -9.82 -10.74
C HIS A 276 3.46 -10.23 -11.99
N PHE A 277 4.41 -9.40 -12.42
CA PHE A 277 5.29 -9.72 -13.54
C PHE A 277 6.10 -10.98 -13.27
N TYR A 278 6.74 -11.08 -12.09
CA TYR A 278 7.55 -12.23 -11.71
C TYR A 278 6.72 -13.52 -11.66
N GLU A 279 5.55 -13.51 -11.04
CA GLU A 279 4.68 -14.69 -10.93
C GLU A 279 4.12 -15.13 -12.30
N ARG A 280 3.69 -14.17 -13.13
CA ARG A 280 3.04 -14.46 -14.41
C ARG A 280 4.01 -14.89 -15.50
N HIS A 281 5.20 -14.29 -15.53
CA HIS A 281 6.14 -14.46 -16.65
C HIS A 281 7.44 -15.16 -16.24
N GLU A 282 7.72 -15.33 -14.94
CA GLU A 282 8.99 -15.88 -14.45
C GLU A 282 8.88 -17.03 -13.41
N ASP A 283 7.68 -17.43 -12.96
CA ASP A 283 7.51 -18.58 -12.03
C ASP A 283 7.35 -19.93 -12.77
N ASP A 284 7.77 -21.03 -12.11
CA ASP A 284 7.86 -22.40 -12.64
C ASP A 284 6.51 -23.08 -12.89
N ILE A 285 5.41 -22.36 -12.72
CA ILE A 285 4.04 -22.87 -12.81
C ILE A 285 3.58 -23.02 -14.28
N ARG A 286 4.10 -22.20 -15.21
CA ARG A 286 3.79 -22.29 -16.65
C ARG A 286 5.04 -22.62 -17.47
N HIS A 287 5.04 -23.79 -18.11
CA HIS A 287 6.10 -24.20 -19.05
C HIS A 287 5.85 -23.57 -20.44
N GLY A 288 6.84 -22.87 -21.01
CA GLY A 288 6.74 -22.33 -22.37
C GLY A 288 8.00 -21.63 -22.88
N GLU A 289 8.17 -21.61 -24.21
CA GLU A 289 9.30 -20.94 -24.89
C GLU A 289 9.29 -19.41 -24.69
N CYS A 290 8.11 -18.77 -24.56
CA CYS A 290 7.97 -17.32 -24.29
C CYS A 290 8.73 -16.89 -23.02
N ARG A 291 8.58 -17.65 -21.93
CA ARG A 291 9.26 -17.38 -20.66
C ARG A 291 10.78 -17.41 -20.80
N GLN A 292 11.32 -18.39 -21.53
CA GLN A 292 12.76 -18.47 -21.78
C GLN A 292 13.28 -17.26 -22.57
N GLN A 293 12.47 -16.69 -23.45
CA GLN A 293 12.89 -15.46 -24.15
C GLN A 293 12.77 -14.23 -23.24
N ILE A 294 11.70 -14.09 -22.46
CA ILE A 294 11.52 -12.95 -21.54
C ILE A 294 12.65 -12.90 -20.50
N SER A 295 13.01 -14.03 -19.90
CA SER A 295 14.10 -14.11 -18.91
C SER A 295 15.50 -13.73 -19.45
N LYS A 296 15.72 -13.80 -20.76
CA LYS A 296 16.95 -13.31 -21.40
C LYS A 296 16.98 -11.78 -21.54
N VAL A 297 15.80 -11.18 -21.56
CA VAL A 297 15.62 -9.73 -21.74
C VAL A 297 15.52 -9.03 -20.38
N VAL A 298 14.78 -9.60 -19.45
CA VAL A 298 14.55 -9.03 -18.11
C VAL A 298 15.32 -9.85 -17.08
N ASN A 299 16.35 -9.26 -16.48
CA ASN A 299 17.17 -9.96 -15.50
C ASN A 299 16.38 -10.25 -14.21
N LYS A 300 16.16 -11.54 -13.93
CA LYS A 300 15.40 -12.04 -12.78
C LYS A 300 15.96 -11.62 -11.43
N GLU A 301 17.27 -11.68 -11.26
CA GLU A 301 17.92 -11.36 -9.98
C GLU A 301 17.79 -9.88 -9.67
N ILE A 302 18.03 -9.03 -10.68
CA ILE A 302 17.85 -7.59 -10.54
C ILE A 302 16.38 -7.25 -10.26
N LEU A 303 15.43 -7.88 -10.95
CA LEU A 303 13.99 -7.71 -10.69
C LEU A 303 13.63 -8.05 -9.24
N LEU A 304 14.08 -9.19 -8.72
CA LEU A 304 13.90 -9.57 -7.33
C LEU A 304 14.55 -8.54 -6.38
N GLY A 305 15.74 -8.06 -6.72
CA GLY A 305 16.39 -6.96 -6.01
C GLY A 305 15.52 -5.70 -5.95
N GLN A 306 14.85 -5.31 -7.04
CA GLN A 306 13.95 -4.16 -7.05
C GLN A 306 12.69 -4.38 -6.21
N ILE A 307 12.15 -5.61 -6.21
CA ILE A 307 11.00 -5.97 -5.36
C ILE A 307 11.38 -5.83 -3.88
N PHE A 308 12.46 -6.47 -3.45
CA PHE A 308 12.81 -6.56 -2.03
C PHE A 308 13.62 -5.38 -1.50
N ASN A 309 14.73 -5.06 -2.16
CA ASN A 309 15.71 -4.08 -1.66
C ASN A 309 15.29 -2.63 -1.94
N PHE A 310 14.38 -2.40 -2.90
CA PHE A 310 13.79 -1.10 -3.17
C PHE A 310 12.32 -1.06 -2.70
N GLY A 311 11.38 -1.63 -3.48
CA GLY A 311 9.96 -1.38 -3.28
C GLY A 311 9.46 -1.78 -1.89
N PHE A 312 9.71 -3.03 -1.48
CA PHE A 312 9.22 -3.56 -0.22
C PHE A 312 9.99 -3.00 0.99
N HIS A 313 11.31 -2.89 0.87
CA HIS A 313 12.15 -2.27 1.90
C HIS A 313 11.70 -0.85 2.25
N TYR A 314 11.55 0.03 1.25
CA TYR A 314 11.13 1.40 1.50
C TYR A 314 9.66 1.48 1.91
N SER A 315 8.78 0.59 1.42
CA SER A 315 7.40 0.50 1.92
C SER A 315 7.38 0.26 3.43
N MET A 316 8.19 -0.70 3.91
CA MET A 316 8.33 -0.99 5.33
C MET A 316 8.95 0.19 6.08
N PHE A 317 10.04 0.77 5.57
CA PHE A 317 10.74 1.91 6.19
C PHE A 317 9.77 3.08 6.45
N TYR A 318 9.06 3.55 5.42
CA TYR A 318 8.12 4.66 5.56
C TYR A 318 6.91 4.34 6.43
N LEU A 319 6.43 3.08 6.43
CA LEU A 319 5.39 2.65 7.38
C LEU A 319 5.88 2.70 8.83
N GLN A 320 7.14 2.36 9.10
CA GLN A 320 7.69 2.43 10.45
C GLN A 320 7.95 3.87 10.91
N GLU A 321 8.49 4.72 10.04
CA GLU A 321 8.66 6.15 10.36
C GLU A 321 7.30 6.83 10.57
N GLY A 322 6.30 6.50 9.75
CA GLY A 322 4.93 6.97 9.96
C GLY A 322 4.30 6.45 11.26
N ASP A 323 4.58 5.22 11.70
CA ASP A 323 4.08 4.69 13.00
C ASP A 323 4.66 5.47 14.19
N LYS A 324 5.89 5.99 14.07
CA LYS A 324 6.46 6.91 15.08
C LYS A 324 5.67 8.21 15.13
N LEU A 325 5.45 8.86 13.98
CA LEU A 325 4.68 10.09 13.89
C LEU A 325 3.25 9.90 14.42
N VAL A 326 2.59 8.81 14.01
CA VAL A 326 1.22 8.50 14.43
C VAL A 326 1.11 8.29 15.95
N LYS A 327 2.12 7.70 16.59
CA LYS A 327 2.15 7.63 18.07
C LYS A 327 2.22 9.01 18.71
N GLU A 328 3.05 9.90 18.18
CA GLU A 328 3.13 11.29 18.67
C GLU A 328 1.82 12.04 18.48
N ILE A 329 1.14 11.84 17.35
CA ILE A 329 -0.18 12.39 17.08
C ILE A 329 -1.19 11.88 18.13
N LEU A 330 -1.24 10.56 18.36
CA LEU A 330 -2.13 9.93 19.32
C LEU A 330 -1.95 10.49 20.73
N LEU A 331 -0.71 10.68 21.20
CA LEU A 331 -0.41 11.24 22.52
C LEU A 331 -1.04 12.62 22.74
N LYS A 332 -1.17 13.44 21.68
CA LYS A 332 -1.79 14.77 21.74
C LYS A 332 -3.32 14.72 21.81
N PHE A 333 -3.92 13.58 21.49
CA PHE A 333 -5.37 13.34 21.58
C PHE A 333 -5.77 12.53 22.83
N VAL A 334 -4.80 12.16 23.69
CA VAL A 334 -5.10 11.50 24.96
C VAL A 334 -5.61 12.54 25.95
N GLU A 335 -6.91 12.82 25.93
CA GLU A 335 -7.59 13.41 27.08
C GLU A 335 -7.81 12.32 28.13
N ASN A 336 -7.19 12.50 29.30
CA ASN A 336 -7.47 11.65 30.46
C ASN A 336 -8.82 12.02 31.03
N VAL A 337 -9.80 11.14 30.84
CA VAL A 337 -11.11 11.26 31.44
C VAL A 337 -11.23 10.31 32.63
N ARG A 338 -12.03 10.71 33.62
CA ARG A 338 -12.38 9.88 34.76
C ARG A 338 -13.77 9.31 34.57
N ALA A 339 -13.95 8.05 34.93
CA ALA A 339 -15.27 7.43 34.99
C ALA A 339 -15.40 6.56 36.22
N GLU A 340 -16.54 6.72 36.89
CA GLU A 340 -16.97 5.79 37.92
C GLU A 340 -17.68 4.60 37.26
N VAL A 341 -17.22 3.38 37.56
CA VAL A 341 -17.80 2.13 37.06
C VAL A 341 -18.14 1.18 38.20
N LEU A 342 -19.07 0.26 37.95
CA LEU A 342 -19.45 -0.77 38.91
C LEU A 342 -18.32 -1.78 39.10
N ILE A 343 -18.16 -2.29 40.32
CA ILE A 343 -17.24 -3.39 40.63
C ILE A 343 -17.88 -4.72 40.22
N PRO A 344 -17.12 -5.66 39.61
CA PRO A 344 -17.65 -6.95 39.15
C PRO A 344 -18.34 -7.71 40.28
N GLN A 345 -19.46 -8.35 39.97
CA GLN A 345 -20.18 -9.22 40.90
C GLN A 345 -20.06 -10.70 40.49
N PRO A 346 -19.99 -11.64 41.44
CA PRO A 346 -20.08 -11.43 42.89
C PRO A 346 -18.72 -11.23 43.59
N LEU A 347 -17.60 -11.49 42.90
CA LEU A 347 -16.28 -11.63 43.52
C LEU A 347 -15.36 -10.40 43.42
N GLY A 348 -15.80 -9.31 42.77
CA GLY A 348 -14.94 -8.14 42.55
C GLY A 348 -13.84 -8.37 41.50
N PHE A 349 -12.77 -7.58 41.56
CA PHE A 349 -11.66 -7.65 40.60
C PHE A 349 -10.70 -8.83 40.87
N HIS A 350 -11.16 -10.06 40.62
CA HIS A 350 -10.31 -11.25 40.54
C HIS A 350 -9.65 -11.37 39.15
N ALA A 351 -9.01 -12.51 38.87
CA ALA A 351 -8.16 -12.69 37.69
C ALA A 351 -8.85 -12.34 36.36
N ARG A 352 -10.14 -12.68 36.19
CA ARG A 352 -10.85 -12.51 34.91
C ARG A 352 -11.19 -11.04 34.61
N PRO A 353 -11.91 -10.27 35.46
CA PRO A 353 -12.16 -8.86 35.21
C PRO A 353 -10.87 -8.04 35.10
N SER A 354 -9.88 -8.35 35.94
CA SER A 354 -8.56 -7.71 35.91
C SER A 354 -7.80 -7.96 34.62
N THR A 355 -7.91 -9.17 34.05
CA THR A 355 -7.30 -9.49 32.75
C THR A 355 -7.95 -8.67 31.64
N PHE A 356 -9.28 -8.57 31.60
CA PHE A 356 -9.96 -7.80 30.56
C PHE A 356 -9.68 -6.30 30.64
N ILE A 357 -9.68 -5.70 31.83
CA ILE A 357 -9.22 -4.32 31.99
C ILE A 357 -7.78 -4.18 31.49
N SER A 358 -6.91 -5.14 31.79
CA SER A 358 -5.51 -5.07 31.36
C SER A 358 -5.34 -5.21 29.85
N LEU A 359 -6.16 -6.03 29.21
CA LEU A 359 -6.21 -6.13 27.75
C LEU A 359 -6.69 -4.83 27.11
N ILE A 360 -7.73 -4.18 27.66
CA ILE A 360 -8.16 -2.83 27.21
C ILE A 360 -7.01 -1.83 27.39
N ALA A 361 -6.35 -1.82 28.56
CA ALA A 361 -5.24 -0.92 28.88
C ALA A 361 -4.04 -1.09 27.94
N ARG A 362 -3.84 -2.29 27.37
CA ARG A 362 -2.76 -2.60 26.42
C ARG A 362 -3.19 -2.40 24.97
N HIS A 363 -4.48 -2.43 24.70
CA HIS A 363 -5.04 -2.22 23.37
C HIS A 363 -5.01 -0.74 22.97
N HIS A 364 -5.34 0.14 23.92
CA HIS A 364 -5.34 1.60 23.70
C HIS A 364 -4.00 2.24 24.09
N GLU A 365 -3.62 3.29 23.37
CA GLU A 365 -2.48 4.13 23.73
C GLU A 365 -2.83 5.07 24.90
N GLY A 366 -1.83 5.41 25.70
CA GLY A 366 -1.97 6.19 26.93
C GLY A 366 -1.88 5.34 28.20
N GLU A 367 -2.12 5.98 29.34
CA GLU A 367 -2.17 5.32 30.64
C GLU A 367 -3.62 5.04 31.05
N LEU A 368 -3.83 3.93 31.74
CA LEU A 368 -5.10 3.61 32.39
C LEU A 368 -4.79 3.23 33.83
N PHE A 369 -5.45 3.90 34.76
CA PHE A 369 -5.30 3.68 36.19
C PHE A 369 -6.66 3.41 36.83
N MET A 370 -6.66 2.52 37.81
CA MET A 370 -7.73 2.40 38.79
C MET A 370 -7.35 3.25 40.00
N ILE A 371 -8.26 4.10 40.47
CA ILE A 371 -8.02 5.03 41.57
C ILE A 371 -8.82 4.60 42.79
N ILE A 372 -8.12 4.40 43.92
CA ILE A 372 -8.71 4.05 45.22
C ILE A 372 -8.11 4.99 46.25
N ASP A 373 -8.93 5.84 46.87
CA ASP A 373 -8.50 6.80 47.90
C ASP A 373 -7.23 7.58 47.52
N GLU A 374 -7.22 8.12 46.30
CA GLU A 374 -6.10 8.86 45.68
C GLU A 374 -4.87 8.04 45.27
N GLU A 375 -4.80 6.75 45.61
CA GLU A 375 -3.76 5.85 45.09
C GLU A 375 -4.09 5.38 43.67
N LYS A 376 -3.08 5.38 42.79
CA LYS A 376 -3.19 4.95 41.39
C LYS A 376 -2.62 3.54 41.20
N PHE A 377 -3.45 2.63 40.69
CA PHE A 377 -3.08 1.27 40.33
C PHE A 377 -3.02 1.14 38.80
N ASN A 378 -1.86 0.75 38.26
CA ASN A 378 -1.64 0.65 36.82
C ASN A 378 -2.43 -0.51 36.20
N ALA A 379 -3.38 -0.19 35.32
CA ALA A 379 -4.25 -1.18 34.69
C ALA A 379 -3.53 -2.10 33.68
N LYS A 380 -2.34 -1.73 33.17
CA LYS A 380 -1.53 -2.61 32.30
C LYS A 380 -0.94 -3.81 33.05
N SER A 381 -0.99 -3.80 34.38
CA SER A 381 -0.54 -4.89 35.26
C SER A 381 -1.74 -5.58 35.92
N VAL A 382 -1.99 -6.84 35.54
CA VAL A 382 -3.03 -7.66 36.19
C VAL A 382 -2.79 -7.79 37.69
N MET A 383 -1.53 -7.91 38.13
CA MET A 383 -1.21 -7.98 39.57
C MET A 383 -1.57 -6.70 40.31
N SER A 384 -1.33 -5.53 39.70
CA SER A 384 -1.72 -4.24 40.27
C SER A 384 -3.24 -4.15 40.44
N LEU A 385 -4.01 -4.66 39.47
CA LEU A 385 -5.47 -4.70 39.53
C LEU A 385 -5.99 -5.71 40.57
N LEU A 386 -5.32 -6.84 40.76
CA LEU A 386 -5.67 -7.80 41.82
C LEU A 386 -5.45 -7.21 43.22
N GLN A 387 -4.34 -6.49 43.41
CA GLN A 387 -4.07 -5.78 44.66
C GLN A 387 -5.14 -4.71 44.93
N ALA A 388 -5.50 -3.93 43.91
CA ALA A 388 -6.59 -2.97 43.97
C ALA A 388 -7.94 -3.65 44.32
N GLY A 389 -8.20 -4.83 43.74
CA GLY A 389 -9.38 -5.64 44.00
C GLY A 389 -9.52 -6.06 45.48
N GLY A 390 -8.42 -6.47 46.11
CA GLY A 390 -8.40 -6.77 47.55
C GLY A 390 -8.76 -5.57 48.41
N LEU A 391 -8.16 -4.40 48.12
CA LEU A 391 -8.45 -3.16 48.84
C LEU A 391 -9.91 -2.69 48.70
N LEU A 392 -10.50 -2.87 47.51
CA LEU A 392 -11.91 -2.55 47.27
C LEU A 392 -12.85 -3.46 48.06
N ALA A 393 -12.51 -4.75 48.14
CA ALA A 393 -13.29 -5.75 48.89
C ALA A 393 -13.26 -5.45 50.40
N ASP A 394 -12.08 -5.17 50.96
CA ASP A 394 -11.91 -4.82 52.37
C ASP A 394 -12.71 -3.56 52.76
N LYS A 395 -12.80 -2.59 51.84
CA LYS A 395 -13.55 -1.33 52.04
C LYS A 395 -15.04 -1.42 51.72
N GLY A 396 -15.50 -2.54 51.15
CA GLY A 396 -16.91 -2.74 50.79
C GLY A 396 -17.42 -1.80 49.69
N TYR A 397 -16.53 -1.30 48.82
CA TYR A 397 -16.92 -0.41 47.73
C TYR A 397 -17.74 -1.17 46.68
N LYS A 398 -18.71 -0.47 46.07
CA LYS A 398 -19.53 -1.01 44.96
C LYS A 398 -19.15 -0.44 43.60
N LYS A 399 -18.38 0.65 43.61
CA LYS A 399 -17.93 1.37 42.44
C LYS A 399 -16.47 1.76 42.61
N VAL A 400 -15.78 1.96 41.49
CA VAL A 400 -14.40 2.41 41.46
C VAL A 400 -14.23 3.44 40.34
N ILE A 401 -13.29 4.36 40.53
CA ILE A 401 -12.92 5.35 39.51
C ILE A 401 -11.79 4.78 38.67
N LEU A 402 -11.94 4.82 37.35
CA LEU A 402 -10.83 4.65 36.41
C LEU A 402 -10.51 5.99 35.73
N GLU A 403 -9.23 6.24 35.53
CA GLU A 403 -8.69 7.41 34.82
C GLU A 403 -7.83 6.93 33.66
N GLY A 404 -8.12 7.41 32.45
CA GLY A 404 -7.34 7.10 31.27
C GLY A 404 -7.92 7.72 30.01
N SER A 405 -7.44 7.30 28.83
CA SER A 405 -7.93 7.81 27.55
C SER A 405 -9.45 7.59 27.39
N LYS A 406 -10.12 8.52 26.70
CA LYS A 406 -11.56 8.44 26.43
C LYS A 406 -11.98 7.10 25.82
N GLN A 407 -11.22 6.55 24.88
CA GLN A 407 -11.49 5.24 24.28
C GLN A 407 -11.40 4.11 25.31
N ALA A 408 -10.31 4.05 26.09
CA ALA A 408 -10.14 3.02 27.11
C ALA A 408 -11.25 3.09 28.15
N ILE A 409 -11.66 4.30 28.55
CA ILE A 409 -12.75 4.51 29.49
C ILE A 409 -14.11 4.12 28.90
N ASN A 410 -14.36 4.37 27.62
CA ASN A 410 -15.59 3.94 26.95
C ASN A 410 -15.67 2.40 26.88
N ASP A 411 -14.58 1.73 26.55
CA ASP A 411 -14.51 0.26 26.52
C ASP A 411 -14.66 -0.34 27.93
N VAL A 412 -14.04 0.27 28.94
CA VAL A 412 -14.19 -0.12 30.35
C VAL A 412 -15.64 0.08 30.82
N LYS A 413 -16.31 1.17 30.45
CA LYS A 413 -17.73 1.38 30.77
C LYS A 413 -18.59 0.30 30.14
N LEU A 414 -18.36 -0.02 28.87
CA LEU A 414 -19.11 -1.07 28.17
C LEU A 414 -18.86 -2.45 28.79
N LEU A 415 -17.61 -2.73 29.17
CA LEU A 415 -17.25 -3.95 29.89
C LEU A 415 -17.96 -4.03 31.25
N ALA A 416 -17.97 -2.95 32.03
CA ALA A 416 -18.62 -2.87 33.33
C ALA A 416 -20.16 -3.00 33.24
N GLN A 417 -20.79 -2.43 32.20
CA GLN A 417 -22.22 -2.59 31.93
C GLN A 417 -22.63 -4.05 31.70
N ASN A 418 -21.71 -4.88 31.20
CA ASN A 418 -21.90 -6.31 30.98
C ASN A 418 -21.30 -7.16 32.11
N ASN A 419 -21.16 -6.59 33.31
CA ASN A 419 -20.56 -7.23 34.48
C ASN A 419 -19.24 -7.94 34.16
N TYR A 420 -18.37 -7.28 33.39
CA TYR A 420 -17.05 -7.78 32.99
C TYR A 420 -17.06 -9.14 32.28
N CYS A 421 -18.19 -9.47 31.65
CA CYS A 421 -18.42 -10.76 31.01
C CYS A 421 -18.17 -11.93 31.98
N GLU A 422 -18.49 -11.77 33.27
CA GLU A 422 -18.55 -12.88 34.24
C GLU A 422 -19.55 -13.95 33.78
N GLU A 423 -20.69 -13.50 33.25
CA GLU A 423 -21.72 -14.32 32.63
C GLU A 423 -22.13 -13.71 31.27
N GLY A 424 -22.31 -14.53 30.24
CA GLY A 424 -22.78 -14.08 28.91
C GLY A 424 -21.70 -13.87 27.84
N GLU A 425 -22.13 -13.36 26.68
CA GLU A 425 -21.26 -13.11 25.52
C GLU A 425 -20.63 -11.71 25.54
N PHE A 426 -19.44 -11.60 24.93
CA PHE A 426 -18.79 -10.31 24.74
C PHE A 426 -19.61 -9.38 23.84
N PRO A 427 -19.75 -8.09 24.22
CA PRO A 427 -20.23 -7.06 23.29
C PRO A 427 -19.42 -7.11 22.00
N ARG A 428 -20.08 -6.93 20.85
CA ARG A 428 -19.41 -6.99 19.53
C ARG A 428 -18.22 -6.04 19.44
N GLN A 429 -18.35 -4.85 20.04
CA GLN A 429 -17.33 -3.82 20.12
C GLN A 429 -16.08 -4.24 20.92
N LEU A 430 -16.21 -5.19 21.86
CA LEU A 430 -15.12 -5.71 22.68
C LEU A 430 -14.65 -7.10 22.23
N SER A 431 -14.94 -7.49 20.98
CA SER A 431 -14.60 -8.81 20.43
C SER A 431 -13.08 -9.08 20.41
N TYR A 432 -12.26 -8.04 20.40
CA TYR A 432 -10.79 -8.15 20.48
C TYR A 432 -10.28 -8.63 21.84
N LEU A 433 -11.12 -8.66 22.88
CA LEU A 433 -10.80 -9.20 24.21
C LEU A 433 -10.98 -10.72 24.32
N ARG A 434 -11.54 -11.37 23.28
CA ARG A 434 -11.76 -12.82 23.29
C ARG A 434 -10.41 -13.55 23.35
N PRO A 435 -10.26 -14.54 24.25
CA PRO A 435 -9.15 -15.49 24.16
C PRO A 435 -9.19 -16.16 22.77
N GLN A 436 -8.06 -16.18 22.06
CA GLN A 436 -7.92 -16.99 20.86
C GLN A 436 -7.89 -18.48 21.21
#